data_AF-A0A521WKI9-F1
#
_entry.id   AF-A0A521WKI9-F1
#
_cell.length_a   1.000
_cell.length_b   1.000
_cell.length_c   1.000
_cell.angle_alpha   90.00
_cell.angle_beta   90.00
_cell.angle_gamma   90.00
#
_symmetry.space_group_name_H-M   'P 1'
#
loop_
_entity.id
_entity.type
_entity.pdbx_description
1 polymer ?
#
loop_
_entity_poly.entity_id
_entity_poly.type
_entity_poly.pdbx_seq_one_letter_code
_entity_poly.pdbx_strand_id
1 'polypeptide(L)'
;MRYVINGCLQTMVSPIRFVMFHIHKALVNIAPERKEQFEKELSDFTLEYLDTDEFICNVSVPKKHICLSRRVVELLWGISFGYLTFYTKVIQRYKPMTKMELDLTQDPEVAEAMKLLKWAYTNWLNPKAQTPWPSDLPSPVEQPTSGSMQNTTDELALCAITAYLHHELAHIRLNHTGSSSIEQEKEADYAMAEWILDNNLQLNDDIFIKRSLGIAVAMEALTAYGIYSGDFGGENHPFSYDRLINTISRYISDPHHIVWAFLASTLKLHLDNRNIPTPTIQYSNFKERVNSYADILSRLNN
;
A
#
# COMPACT_ATOMS: atom_id res chain seq x y z
N MET A 1 11.36 23.60 10.19
CA MET A 1 10.78 22.95 11.40
C MET A 1 9.60 22.11 10.93
N ARG A 2 9.49 20.85 11.38
CA ARG A 2 8.39 19.97 10.96
C ARG A 2 7.14 20.29 11.76
N TYR A 3 6.04 20.61 11.07
CA TYR A 3 4.74 20.86 11.68
C TYR A 3 3.75 19.76 11.34
N VAL A 4 2.97 19.33 12.32
CA VAL A 4 1.90 18.35 12.14
C VAL A 4 0.59 19.00 12.55
N ILE A 5 -0.32 19.18 11.58
CA ILE A 5 -1.65 19.71 11.81
C ILE A 5 -2.59 18.51 11.94
N ASN A 6 -2.96 18.17 13.18
CA ASN A 6 -3.73 16.97 13.51
C ASN A 6 -5.02 17.26 14.29
N GLY A 7 -5.50 18.52 14.26
CA GLY A 7 -6.69 18.93 15.01
C GLY A 7 -7.93 18.11 14.67
N CYS A 8 -8.05 17.64 13.43
CA CYS A 8 -9.17 16.81 12.98
C CYS A 8 -9.30 15.48 13.75
N LEU A 9 -8.21 14.94 14.31
CA LEU A 9 -8.23 13.67 15.05
C LEU A 9 -9.08 13.75 16.33
N GLN A 10 -9.27 14.94 16.89
CA GLN A 10 -10.06 15.14 18.11
C GLN A 10 -11.56 14.95 17.87
N THR A 11 -12.02 15.19 16.64
CA THR A 11 -13.44 15.12 16.26
C THR A 11 -13.74 13.98 15.30
N MET A 12 -12.71 13.31 14.77
CA MET A 12 -12.85 12.22 13.80
C MET A 12 -13.58 11.03 14.41
N VAL A 13 -14.72 10.65 13.81
CA VAL A 13 -15.54 9.54 14.29
C VAL A 13 -14.93 8.18 13.93
N SER A 14 -14.30 8.09 12.75
CA SER A 14 -13.73 6.84 12.21
C SER A 14 -12.68 6.24 13.15
N PRO A 15 -12.67 4.90 13.33
CA PRO A 15 -11.66 4.22 14.15
C PRO A 15 -10.24 4.41 13.63
N ILE A 16 -10.07 4.82 12.36
CA ILE A 16 -8.76 5.04 11.77
C ILE A 16 -7.95 6.15 12.45
N ARG A 17 -8.60 7.03 13.23
CA ARG A 17 -7.90 8.04 14.03
C ARG A 17 -6.78 7.46 14.90
N PHE A 18 -6.94 6.21 15.37
CA PHE A 18 -5.93 5.52 16.16
C PHE A 18 -4.66 5.26 15.36
N VAL A 19 -4.78 4.85 14.10
CA VAL A 19 -3.62 4.69 13.19
C VAL A 19 -3.06 6.06 12.78
N MET A 20 -3.93 7.02 12.43
CA MET A 20 -3.50 8.35 12.00
C MET A 20 -2.65 9.07 13.04
N PHE A 21 -2.94 8.85 14.32
CA PHE A 21 -2.16 9.39 15.42
C PHE A 21 -0.67 8.99 15.37
N HIS A 22 -0.34 7.85 14.77
CA HIS A 22 1.04 7.32 14.71
C HIS A 22 1.80 7.66 13.43
N ILE A 23 1.14 8.14 12.37
CA ILE A 23 1.73 8.33 11.04
C ILE A 23 2.97 9.25 11.06
N HIS A 24 2.91 10.40 11.75
CA HIS A 24 4.04 11.32 11.81
C HIS A 24 5.30 10.72 12.48
N LYS A 25 5.12 9.75 13.39
CA LYS A 25 6.23 8.99 13.99
C LYS A 25 6.71 7.90 13.02
N ALA A 26 5.79 7.21 12.37
CA ALA A 26 6.09 6.19 11.36
C ALA A 26 6.93 6.74 10.20
N LEU A 27 6.71 7.99 9.78
CA LEU A 27 7.54 8.67 8.78
C LEU A 27 9.05 8.60 9.05
N VAL A 28 9.45 8.77 10.32
CA VAL A 28 10.85 8.68 10.76
C VAL A 28 11.23 7.24 11.08
N ASN A 29 10.34 6.52 11.76
CA ASN A 29 10.61 5.19 12.30
C ASN A 29 10.48 4.06 11.26
N ILE A 30 10.07 4.36 10.02
CA ILE A 30 10.12 3.36 8.94
C ILE A 30 11.56 3.01 8.61
N ALA A 31 12.50 3.96 8.73
CA ALA A 31 13.93 3.78 8.50
C ALA A 31 14.71 4.52 9.61
N PRO A 32 14.67 4.04 10.87
CA PRO A 32 15.29 4.71 12.02
C PRO A 32 16.80 4.92 11.84
N GLU A 33 17.46 4.06 11.07
CA GLU A 33 18.85 4.23 10.64
C GLU A 33 19.13 5.56 9.90
N ARG A 34 18.11 6.13 9.23
CA ARG A 34 18.18 7.37 8.46
C ARG A 34 17.64 8.55 9.24
N LYS A 35 17.41 8.42 10.56
CA LYS A 35 16.84 9.50 11.38
C LYS A 35 17.65 10.80 11.30
N GLU A 36 18.97 10.72 11.40
CA GLU A 36 19.82 11.92 11.29
C GLU A 36 19.73 12.55 9.90
N GLN A 37 19.73 11.72 8.84
CA GLN A 37 19.53 12.17 7.47
C GLN A 37 18.15 12.82 7.29
N PHE A 38 17.10 12.23 7.87
CA PHE A 38 15.74 12.76 7.85
C PHE A 38 15.68 14.16 8.48
N GLU A 39 16.25 14.33 9.68
CA GLU A 39 16.24 15.64 10.36
C GLU A 39 17.10 16.68 9.62
N LYS A 40 18.12 16.25 8.87
CA LYS A 40 18.94 17.16 8.05
C LYS A 40 18.21 17.60 6.77
N GLU A 41 17.61 16.67 6.04
CA GLU A 41 17.07 16.91 4.69
C GLU A 41 15.58 17.29 4.69
N LEU A 42 14.84 16.85 5.71
CA LEU A 42 13.37 16.92 5.78
C LEU A 42 12.88 17.51 7.10
N SER A 43 13.66 18.37 7.75
CA SER A 43 13.23 19.07 8.98
C SER A 43 12.25 20.21 8.74
N ASP A 44 11.88 20.51 7.50
CA ASP A 44 11.07 21.68 7.16
C ASP A 44 9.95 21.33 6.17
N PHE A 45 8.84 20.83 6.70
CA PHE A 45 7.61 20.60 5.95
C PHE A 45 6.41 20.60 6.92
N THR A 46 5.22 20.76 6.36
CA THR A 46 3.95 20.60 7.09
C THR A 46 3.27 19.32 6.64
N LEU A 47 2.79 18.52 7.59
CA LEU A 47 1.90 17.40 7.36
C LEU A 47 0.53 17.73 7.95
N GLU A 48 -0.48 17.87 7.10
CA GLU A 48 -1.85 18.15 7.52
C GLU A 48 -2.73 16.91 7.35
N TYR A 49 -3.45 16.56 8.42
CA TYR A 49 -4.47 15.52 8.40
C TYR A 49 -5.83 16.13 8.10
N LEU A 50 -6.53 15.56 7.12
CA LEU A 50 -7.84 16.01 6.68
C LEU A 50 -8.90 14.95 7.01
N ASP A 51 -9.96 15.33 7.72
CA ASP A 51 -11.12 14.47 7.91
C ASP A 51 -12.11 14.67 6.76
N THR A 52 -11.84 14.00 5.63
CA THR A 52 -12.64 14.05 4.41
C THR A 52 -12.79 12.67 3.78
N ASP A 53 -13.85 12.49 3.00
CA ASP A 53 -14.11 11.30 2.18
C ASP A 53 -13.36 11.32 0.84
N GLU A 54 -12.74 12.44 0.48
CA GLU A 54 -11.91 12.56 -0.72
C GLU A 54 -10.58 11.81 -0.54
N PHE A 55 -10.13 11.12 -1.60
CA PHE A 55 -8.80 10.54 -1.63
C PHE A 55 -7.76 11.65 -1.83
N ILE A 56 -7.16 12.10 -0.73
CA ILE A 56 -6.11 13.13 -0.75
C ILE A 56 -4.84 12.56 -0.11
N CYS A 57 -3.81 12.37 -0.93
CA CYS A 57 -2.41 12.22 -0.55
C CYS A 57 -1.63 12.97 -1.63
N ASN A 58 -1.22 14.19 -1.34
CA ASN A 58 -0.53 15.04 -2.30
C ASN A 58 0.37 16.06 -1.60
N VAL A 59 1.25 16.68 -2.38
CA VAL A 59 2.19 17.69 -1.90
C VAL A 59 2.13 18.97 -2.70
N SER A 60 2.20 20.09 -1.98
CA SER A 60 2.59 21.39 -2.55
C SER A 60 4.09 21.58 -2.32
N VAL A 61 4.92 21.28 -3.32
CA VAL A 61 6.39 21.39 -3.23
C VAL A 61 6.86 22.80 -2.83
N PRO A 62 6.35 23.91 -3.43
CA PRO A 62 6.78 25.26 -3.04
C PRO A 62 6.47 25.60 -1.57
N LYS A 63 5.38 25.04 -1.03
CA LYS A 63 4.97 25.24 0.37
C LYS A 63 5.51 24.17 1.32
N LYS A 64 6.13 23.11 0.78
CA LYS A 64 6.48 21.88 1.48
C LYS A 64 5.34 21.38 2.36
N HIS A 65 4.14 21.34 1.79
CA HIS A 65 2.92 21.01 2.52
C HIS A 65 2.31 19.74 1.96
N ILE A 66 2.27 18.69 2.78
CA ILE A 66 1.67 17.39 2.43
C ILE A 66 0.32 17.29 3.13
N CYS A 67 -0.71 16.96 2.36
CA CYS A 67 -2.05 16.70 2.87
C CYS A 67 -2.34 15.20 2.83
N LEU A 68 -2.86 14.66 3.93
CA LEU A 68 -3.28 13.26 4.04
C LEU A 68 -4.71 13.16 4.58
N SER A 69 -5.60 12.63 3.78
CA SER A 69 -7.01 12.39 4.14
C SER A 69 -7.19 11.14 4.99
N ARG A 70 -8.22 11.18 5.85
CA ARG A 70 -8.81 10.01 6.50
C ARG A 70 -9.05 8.87 5.51
N ARG A 71 -9.63 9.18 4.34
CA ARG A 71 -9.97 8.20 3.31
C ARG A 71 -8.77 7.35 2.88
N VAL A 72 -7.61 7.96 2.60
CA VAL A 72 -6.39 7.21 2.21
C VAL A 72 -6.00 6.21 3.30
N VAL A 73 -6.05 6.62 4.56
CA VAL A 73 -5.64 5.79 5.70
C VAL A 73 -6.63 4.63 5.92
N GLU A 74 -7.93 4.88 5.79
CA GLU A 74 -8.96 3.83 5.89
C GLU A 74 -8.78 2.75 4.83
N LEU A 75 -8.53 3.19 3.58
CA LEU A 75 -8.34 2.30 2.45
C LEU A 75 -7.10 1.44 2.64
N LEU A 76 -5.95 2.05 2.91
CA LEU A 76 -4.70 1.31 3.08
C LEU A 76 -4.74 0.37 4.28
N TRP A 77 -5.46 0.71 5.35
CA TRP A 77 -5.66 -0.23 6.45
C TRP A 77 -6.54 -1.41 6.06
N GLY A 78 -7.70 -1.15 5.43
CA GLY A 78 -8.61 -2.21 4.97
C GLY A 78 -7.95 -3.14 3.96
N ILE A 79 -7.15 -2.58 3.04
CA ILE A 79 -6.35 -3.35 2.08
C ILE A 79 -5.28 -4.17 2.80
N SER A 80 -4.53 -3.56 3.73
CA SER A 80 -3.52 -4.26 4.53
C SER A 80 -4.12 -5.44 5.29
N PHE A 81 -5.28 -5.25 5.94
CA PHE A 81 -5.99 -6.29 6.68
C PHE A 81 -6.44 -7.43 5.75
N GLY A 82 -7.07 -7.06 4.62
CA GLY A 82 -7.53 -7.98 3.59
C GLY A 82 -6.41 -8.86 3.06
N TYR A 83 -5.32 -8.23 2.63
CA TYR A 83 -4.17 -8.92 2.02
C TYR A 83 -3.43 -9.79 3.03
N LEU A 84 -3.15 -9.27 4.22
CA LEU A 84 -2.44 -10.00 5.26
C LEU A 84 -3.23 -11.23 5.70
N THR A 85 -4.53 -11.07 5.95
CA THR A 85 -5.40 -12.18 6.35
C THR A 85 -5.48 -13.24 5.25
N PHE A 86 -5.73 -12.82 4.00
CA PHE A 86 -5.75 -13.72 2.86
C PHE A 86 -4.43 -14.49 2.72
N TYR A 87 -3.30 -13.79 2.73
CA TYR A 87 -2.00 -14.41 2.53
C TYR A 87 -1.63 -15.39 3.65
N THR A 88 -1.79 -14.98 4.92
CA THR A 88 -1.35 -15.78 6.06
C THR A 88 -2.29 -16.96 6.38
N LYS A 89 -3.61 -16.79 6.18
CA LYS A 89 -4.59 -17.85 6.48
C LYS A 89 -4.86 -18.78 5.31
N VAL A 90 -4.80 -18.27 4.09
CA VAL A 90 -5.10 -19.07 2.90
C VAL A 90 -3.80 -19.55 2.28
N ILE A 91 -2.95 -18.64 1.81
CA ILE A 91 -1.81 -19.00 0.97
C ILE A 91 -0.70 -19.72 1.74
N GLN A 92 -0.26 -19.19 2.87
CA GLN A 92 0.81 -19.80 3.67
C GLN A 92 0.43 -21.16 4.26
N ARG A 93 -0.86 -21.38 4.52
CA ARG A 93 -1.38 -22.68 5.00
C ARG A 93 -1.64 -23.66 3.88
N TYR A 94 -1.70 -23.19 2.63
CA TYR A 94 -1.97 -24.02 1.48
C TYR A 94 -0.71 -24.77 1.03
N LYS A 95 -0.77 -26.10 1.06
CA LYS A 95 0.23 -26.98 0.45
C LYS A 95 -0.28 -27.40 -0.94
N PRO A 96 0.27 -26.87 -2.04
CA PRO A 96 -0.24 -27.18 -3.36
C PRO A 96 0.13 -28.61 -3.76
N MET A 97 -0.75 -29.57 -3.50
CA MET A 97 -0.64 -30.91 -4.09
C MET A 97 -1.57 -31.09 -5.31
N THR A 98 -2.60 -30.26 -5.45
CA THR A 98 -3.56 -30.30 -6.56
C THR A 98 -4.14 -28.91 -6.87
N LYS A 99 -4.63 -28.72 -8.11
CA LYS A 99 -5.47 -27.56 -8.46
C LYS A 99 -6.77 -27.66 -7.67
N MET A 100 -7.05 -26.68 -6.83
CA MET A 100 -8.25 -26.64 -5.99
C MET A 100 -8.84 -25.24 -6.06
N GLU A 101 -10.16 -25.16 -6.15
CA GLU A 101 -10.91 -23.92 -5.94
C GLU A 101 -10.90 -23.59 -4.45
N LEU A 102 -10.55 -22.36 -4.10
CA LEU A 102 -10.47 -21.90 -2.71
C LEU A 102 -11.73 -21.13 -2.37
N ASP A 103 -12.58 -21.70 -1.51
CA ASP A 103 -13.73 -20.99 -0.96
C ASP A 103 -13.30 -20.08 0.21
N LEU A 104 -13.22 -18.78 -0.07
CA LEU A 104 -12.84 -17.74 0.89
C LEU A 104 -13.95 -17.41 1.91
N THR A 105 -15.12 -18.07 1.84
CA THR A 105 -16.26 -17.81 2.72
C THR A 105 -16.33 -18.76 3.92
N GLN A 106 -15.55 -19.84 3.92
CA GLN A 106 -15.60 -20.88 4.96
C GLN A 106 -14.92 -20.47 6.28
N ASP A 107 -13.82 -19.72 6.21
CA ASP A 107 -13.17 -19.15 7.40
C ASP A 107 -13.80 -17.78 7.69
N PRO A 108 -14.46 -17.58 8.85
CA PRO A 108 -15.14 -16.32 9.17
C PRO A 108 -14.22 -15.09 9.12
N GLU A 109 -12.96 -15.22 9.58
CA GLU A 109 -12.03 -14.09 9.57
C GLU A 109 -11.58 -13.76 8.14
N VAL A 110 -11.39 -14.77 7.28
CA VAL A 110 -11.12 -14.54 5.85
C VAL A 110 -12.32 -13.88 5.19
N ALA A 111 -13.54 -14.34 5.48
CA ALA A 111 -14.76 -13.76 4.93
C ALA A 111 -14.93 -12.28 5.35
N GLU A 112 -14.68 -11.96 6.63
CA GLU A 112 -14.66 -10.57 7.14
C GLU A 112 -13.58 -9.73 6.45
N ALA A 113 -12.37 -10.26 6.29
CA ALA A 113 -11.28 -9.59 5.60
C ALA A 113 -11.63 -9.28 4.14
N MET A 114 -12.26 -10.21 3.42
CA MET A 114 -12.71 -9.99 2.04
C MET A 114 -13.86 -8.98 1.96
N LYS A 115 -14.79 -8.97 2.93
CA LYS A 115 -15.82 -7.93 3.03
C LYS A 115 -15.20 -6.56 3.24
N LEU A 116 -14.21 -6.43 4.12
CA LEU A 116 -13.54 -5.16 4.39
C LEU A 116 -12.71 -4.70 3.19
N LEU A 117 -12.00 -5.60 2.51
CA LEU A 117 -11.28 -5.32 1.28
C LEU A 117 -12.22 -4.81 0.18
N LYS A 118 -13.36 -5.49 0.01
CA LYS A 118 -14.41 -5.06 -0.93
C LYS A 118 -14.97 -3.69 -0.55
N TRP A 119 -15.23 -3.44 0.73
CA TRP A 119 -15.66 -2.14 1.22
C TRP A 119 -14.65 -1.06 0.85
N ALA A 120 -13.36 -1.28 1.11
CA ALA A 120 -12.30 -0.33 0.80
C ALA A 120 -12.31 0.05 -0.69
N TYR A 121 -12.21 -0.92 -1.60
CA TYR A 121 -12.23 -0.61 -3.04
C TYR A 121 -13.55 0.00 -3.51
N THR A 122 -14.69 -0.45 -3.00
CA THR A 122 -15.99 0.16 -3.35
C THR A 122 -16.01 1.65 -2.96
N ASN A 123 -15.48 1.97 -1.79
CA ASN A 123 -15.38 3.34 -1.28
C ASN A 123 -14.37 4.19 -2.06
N TRP A 124 -13.29 3.60 -2.55
CA TRP A 124 -12.33 4.31 -3.40
C TRP A 124 -12.93 4.62 -4.78
N LEU A 125 -13.59 3.63 -5.39
CA LEU A 125 -14.19 3.76 -6.73
C LEU A 125 -15.44 4.64 -6.74
N ASN A 126 -16.12 4.79 -5.60
CA ASN A 126 -17.30 5.62 -5.47
C ASN A 126 -17.15 6.64 -4.33
N PRO A 127 -16.37 7.72 -4.54
CA PRO A 127 -16.12 8.73 -3.50
C PRO A 127 -17.41 9.45 -3.06
N LYS A 128 -18.47 9.43 -3.88
CA LYS A 128 -19.78 10.02 -3.54
C LYS A 128 -20.63 9.14 -2.63
N ALA A 129 -20.29 7.86 -2.47
CA ALA A 129 -21.09 6.95 -1.64
C ALA A 129 -21.04 7.28 -0.14
N GLN A 130 -20.01 8.04 0.31
CA GLN A 130 -19.80 8.45 1.70
C GLN A 130 -20.12 7.34 2.73
N THR A 131 -19.69 6.10 2.45
CA THR A 131 -20.02 5.01 3.38
C THR A 131 -19.08 5.05 4.59
N PRO A 132 -19.63 5.06 5.82
CA PRO A 132 -18.82 5.03 7.03
C PRO A 132 -18.09 3.69 7.17
N TRP A 133 -17.16 3.62 8.12
CA TRP A 133 -16.54 2.36 8.51
C TRP A 133 -17.61 1.33 8.92
N PRO A 134 -17.59 0.09 8.41
CA PRO A 134 -18.59 -0.92 8.76
C PRO A 134 -18.43 -1.34 10.22
N SER A 135 -19.47 -1.16 11.04
CA SER A 135 -19.41 -1.39 12.48
C SER A 135 -19.27 -2.86 12.89
N ASP A 136 -19.57 -3.78 11.98
CA ASP A 136 -19.52 -5.23 12.16
C ASP A 136 -18.23 -5.86 11.62
N LEU A 137 -17.33 -5.07 11.03
CA LEU A 137 -16.06 -5.55 10.49
C LEU A 137 -14.87 -5.15 11.37
N PRO A 138 -13.74 -5.86 11.26
CA PRO A 138 -12.51 -5.50 11.95
C PRO A 138 -12.13 -4.03 11.75
N SER A 139 -11.65 -3.39 12.81
CA SER A 139 -11.22 -1.99 12.80
C SER A 139 -9.94 -1.80 13.62
N PRO A 140 -9.17 -0.73 13.39
CA PRO A 140 -8.14 -0.32 14.31
C PRO A 140 -8.71 -0.05 15.69
N VAL A 141 -7.90 -0.27 16.72
CA VAL A 141 -8.21 0.02 18.12
C VAL A 141 -7.05 0.80 18.74
N GLU A 142 -7.32 1.56 19.81
CA GLU A 142 -6.30 2.42 20.42
C GLU A 142 -5.06 1.66 20.91
N GLN A 143 -5.29 0.46 21.44
CA GLN A 143 -4.24 -0.39 22.02
C GLN A 143 -4.44 -1.82 21.54
N PRO A 144 -3.99 -2.15 20.31
CA PRO A 144 -4.13 -3.49 19.80
C PRO A 144 -3.25 -4.44 20.65
N THR A 145 -3.74 -5.66 20.88
CA THR A 145 -2.93 -6.67 21.56
C THR A 145 -1.69 -6.99 20.71
N SER A 146 -0.49 -6.95 21.31
CA SER A 146 0.75 -7.27 20.60
C SER A 146 0.66 -8.66 19.95
N GLY A 147 1.04 -8.74 18.68
CA GLY A 147 0.96 -9.96 17.86
C GLY A 147 -0.45 -10.34 17.35
N SER A 148 -1.49 -9.57 17.67
CA SER A 148 -2.81 -9.75 17.05
C SER A 148 -2.80 -9.37 15.56
N MET A 149 -3.78 -9.87 14.80
CA MET A 149 -3.96 -9.50 13.39
C MET A 149 -4.13 -7.98 13.23
N GLN A 150 -4.86 -7.33 14.15
CA GLN A 150 -5.01 -5.87 14.17
C GLN A 150 -3.66 -5.18 14.37
N ASN A 151 -2.84 -5.60 15.35
CA ASN A 151 -1.52 -5.02 15.57
C ASN A 151 -0.59 -5.18 14.35
N THR A 152 -0.57 -6.36 13.74
CA THR A 152 0.24 -6.59 12.52
C THR A 152 -0.30 -5.80 11.32
N THR A 153 -1.62 -5.61 11.24
CA THR A 153 -2.26 -4.76 10.22
C THR A 153 -1.91 -3.30 10.43
N ASP A 154 -1.93 -2.79 11.66
CA ASP A 154 -1.54 -1.42 11.98
C ASP A 154 -0.09 -1.15 11.52
N GLU A 155 0.83 -2.05 11.83
CA GLU A 155 2.24 -1.97 11.40
C GLU A 155 2.38 -1.98 9.87
N LEU A 156 1.70 -2.91 9.18
CA LEU A 156 1.75 -3.01 7.73
C LEU A 156 1.14 -1.78 7.04
N ALA A 157 -0.02 -1.33 7.52
CA ALA A 157 -0.71 -0.15 7.03
C ALA A 157 0.14 1.12 7.24
N LEU A 158 0.76 1.27 8.41
CA LEU A 158 1.68 2.38 8.69
C LEU A 158 2.88 2.36 7.72
N CYS A 159 3.43 1.19 7.39
CA CYS A 159 4.48 1.09 6.37
C CYS A 159 3.96 1.52 4.99
N ALA A 160 2.78 1.07 4.57
CA ALA A 160 2.18 1.43 3.28
C ALA A 160 1.87 2.92 3.16
N ILE A 161 1.23 3.51 4.19
CA ILE A 161 0.94 4.96 4.24
C ILE A 161 2.24 5.76 4.23
N THR A 162 3.23 5.32 4.99
CA THR A 162 4.53 5.99 5.04
C THR A 162 5.26 5.89 3.70
N ALA A 163 5.07 4.83 2.92
CA ALA A 163 5.56 4.77 1.55
C ALA A 163 4.95 5.86 0.66
N TYR A 164 3.62 6.06 0.70
CA TYR A 164 2.98 7.19 0.00
C TYR A 164 3.55 8.54 0.45
N LEU A 165 3.71 8.75 1.75
CA LEU A 165 4.27 10.02 2.24
C LEU A 165 5.75 10.20 1.88
N HIS A 166 6.56 9.14 1.80
CA HIS A 166 7.93 9.23 1.31
C HIS A 166 8.02 9.51 -0.18
N HIS A 167 7.02 9.09 -0.97
CA HIS A 167 6.87 9.51 -2.36
C HIS A 167 6.60 11.03 -2.43
N GLU A 168 5.64 11.54 -1.65
CA GLU A 168 5.38 12.99 -1.56
C GLU A 168 6.60 13.79 -1.07
N LEU A 169 7.33 13.27 -0.08
CA LEU A 169 8.58 13.87 0.40
C LEU A 169 9.67 13.82 -0.67
N ALA A 170 9.69 12.80 -1.54
CA ALA A 170 10.65 12.73 -2.64
C ALA A 170 10.45 13.88 -3.62
N HIS A 171 9.21 14.26 -3.95
CA HIS A 171 8.96 15.45 -4.76
C HIS A 171 9.54 16.72 -4.13
N ILE A 172 9.48 16.86 -2.80
CA ILE A 172 10.13 17.98 -2.10
C ILE A 172 11.65 17.91 -2.22
N ARG A 173 12.26 16.75 -1.92
CA ARG A 173 13.73 16.56 -1.94
C ARG A 173 14.33 16.80 -3.32
N LEU A 174 13.64 16.31 -4.35
CA LEU A 174 14.08 16.38 -5.73
C LEU A 174 13.62 17.66 -6.45
N ASN A 175 12.89 18.55 -5.73
CA ASN A 175 12.37 19.80 -6.26
C ASN A 175 11.52 19.63 -7.53
N HIS A 176 10.68 18.59 -7.55
CA HIS A 176 9.72 18.35 -8.62
C HIS A 176 8.62 19.41 -8.55
N THR A 177 8.62 20.38 -9.49
CA THR A 177 7.67 21.50 -9.50
C THR A 177 6.80 21.45 -10.76
N GLY A 178 5.58 22.00 -10.67
CA GLY A 178 4.61 22.00 -11.76
C GLY A 178 3.73 20.73 -11.76
N SER A 179 3.15 20.42 -12.92
CA SER A 179 2.52 19.12 -13.15
C SER A 179 3.62 18.07 -13.25
N SER A 180 3.66 17.10 -12.33
CA SER A 180 4.66 16.04 -12.32
C SER A 180 4.71 15.35 -13.68
N SER A 181 5.90 15.24 -14.27
CA SER A 181 6.10 14.38 -15.44
C SER A 181 6.15 12.91 -15.03
N ILE A 182 5.91 12.01 -15.98
CA ILE A 182 6.07 10.56 -15.79
C ILE A 182 7.46 10.22 -15.23
N GLU A 183 8.51 10.91 -15.67
CA GLU A 183 9.87 10.74 -15.18
C GLU A 183 10.01 11.18 -13.72
N GLN A 184 9.43 12.31 -13.33
CA GLN A 184 9.43 12.79 -11.93
C GLN A 184 8.71 11.82 -10.99
N GLU A 185 7.62 11.21 -11.45
CA GLU A 185 6.89 10.20 -10.68
C GLU A 185 7.71 8.92 -10.50
N LYS A 186 8.42 8.46 -11.54
CA LYS A 186 9.37 7.33 -11.43
C LYS A 186 10.50 7.66 -10.46
N GLU A 187 11.08 8.85 -10.56
CA GLU A 187 12.15 9.30 -9.66
C GLU A 187 11.67 9.36 -8.20
N ALA A 188 10.45 9.84 -7.96
CA ALA A 188 9.84 9.86 -6.64
C ALA A 188 9.60 8.46 -6.07
N ASP A 189 9.09 7.52 -6.89
CA ASP A 189 8.93 6.11 -6.51
C ASP A 189 10.26 5.46 -6.12
N TYR A 190 11.30 5.70 -6.91
CA TYR A 190 12.63 5.16 -6.65
C TYR A 190 13.26 5.76 -5.40
N ALA A 191 13.18 7.07 -5.21
CA ALA A 191 13.69 7.73 -4.02
C ALA A 191 12.91 7.34 -2.76
N MET A 192 11.63 7.00 -2.87
CA MET A 192 10.84 6.43 -1.78
C MET A 192 11.36 5.03 -1.40
N ALA A 193 11.52 4.15 -2.38
CA ALA A 193 11.97 2.78 -2.12
C ALA A 193 13.42 2.74 -1.62
N GLU A 194 14.29 3.59 -2.18
CA GLU A 194 15.66 3.77 -1.71
C GLU A 194 15.69 4.19 -0.25
N TRP A 195 14.90 5.20 0.12
CA TRP A 195 14.88 5.66 1.50
C TRP A 195 14.46 4.57 2.48
N ILE A 196 13.49 3.75 2.09
CA ILE A 196 12.89 2.74 2.97
C ILE A 196 13.75 1.46 3.03
N LEU A 197 14.38 1.06 1.93
CA LEU A 197 15.02 -0.25 1.79
C LEU A 197 16.56 -0.22 1.66
N ASP A 198 17.15 0.89 1.21
CA ASP A 198 18.58 0.96 0.90
C ASP A 198 19.43 1.27 2.14
N ASN A 199 19.74 0.26 2.95
CA ASN A 199 20.66 0.38 4.09
C ASN A 199 21.35 -0.95 4.47
N ASN A 200 21.86 -1.71 3.50
CA ASN A 200 22.47 -3.03 3.73
C ASN A 200 21.56 -4.05 4.45
N LEU A 201 20.25 -3.82 4.42
CA LEU A 201 19.28 -4.77 4.92
C LEU A 201 19.40 -6.07 4.11
N GLN A 202 19.40 -7.19 4.83
CA GLN A 202 19.43 -8.50 4.18
C GLN A 202 18.02 -8.84 3.69
N LEU A 203 17.90 -9.45 2.52
CA LEU A 203 16.60 -9.78 1.90
C LEU A 203 15.68 -10.55 2.86
N ASN A 204 16.24 -11.47 3.65
CA ASN A 204 15.46 -12.31 4.57
C ASN A 204 15.34 -11.74 6.00
N ASP A 205 15.73 -10.48 6.23
CA ASP A 205 15.51 -9.80 7.51
C ASP A 205 14.02 -9.44 7.68
N ASP A 206 13.45 -9.70 8.85
CA ASP A 206 12.05 -9.38 9.17
C ASP A 206 11.72 -7.89 8.94
N ILE A 207 12.68 -6.99 9.19
CA ILE A 207 12.55 -5.55 8.95
C ILE A 207 12.45 -5.28 7.46
N PHE A 208 13.33 -5.89 6.65
CA PHE A 208 13.30 -5.75 5.19
C PHE A 208 11.99 -6.28 4.61
N ILE A 209 11.55 -7.46 5.05
CA ILE A 209 10.29 -8.08 4.63
C ILE A 209 9.12 -7.18 5.00
N LYS A 210 9.03 -6.70 6.24
CA LYS A 210 7.94 -5.80 6.68
C LYS A 210 7.86 -4.55 5.83
N ARG A 211 8.98 -3.85 5.62
CA ARG A 211 9.04 -2.62 4.83
C ARG A 211 8.69 -2.87 3.36
N SER A 212 9.22 -3.95 2.79
CA SER A 212 8.95 -4.33 1.41
C SER A 212 7.49 -4.72 1.18
N LEU A 213 6.86 -5.41 2.14
CA LEU A 213 5.42 -5.69 2.11
C LEU A 213 4.59 -4.41 2.22
N GLY A 214 5.00 -3.43 3.02
CA GLY A 214 4.35 -2.12 3.07
C GLY A 214 4.38 -1.39 1.72
N ILE A 215 5.54 -1.36 1.06
CA ILE A 215 5.67 -0.79 -0.30
C ILE A 215 4.81 -1.59 -1.30
N ALA A 216 4.83 -2.92 -1.21
CA ALA A 216 4.03 -3.80 -2.06
C ALA A 216 2.53 -3.48 -1.92
N VAL A 217 2.00 -3.36 -0.69
CA VAL A 217 0.61 -2.95 -0.44
C VAL A 217 0.31 -1.60 -1.06
N ALA A 218 1.17 -0.60 -0.82
CA ALA A 218 0.97 0.77 -1.32
C ALA A 218 0.89 0.82 -2.85
N MET A 219 1.79 0.12 -3.53
CA MET A 219 1.86 0.09 -5.00
C MET A 219 0.79 -0.80 -5.63
N GLU A 220 0.51 -1.95 -5.01
CA GLU A 220 -0.53 -2.86 -5.48
C GLU A 220 -1.93 -2.26 -5.31
N ALA A 221 -2.15 -1.46 -4.27
CA ALA A 221 -3.42 -0.74 -4.07
C ALA A 221 -3.81 0.08 -5.33
N LEU A 222 -2.84 0.77 -5.95
CA LEU A 222 -3.03 1.51 -7.21
C LEU A 222 -3.29 0.57 -8.40
N THR A 223 -2.60 -0.57 -8.46
CA THR A 223 -2.78 -1.56 -9.54
C THR A 223 -4.16 -2.21 -9.46
N ALA A 224 -4.59 -2.59 -8.26
CA ALA A 224 -5.92 -3.13 -8.00
C ALA A 224 -7.02 -2.09 -8.27
N TYR A 225 -6.79 -0.81 -7.92
CA TYR A 225 -7.70 0.27 -8.34
C TYR A 225 -7.86 0.29 -9.86
N GLY A 226 -6.77 0.18 -10.63
CA GLY A 226 -6.83 0.10 -12.10
C GLY A 226 -7.57 -1.13 -12.61
N ILE A 227 -7.41 -2.29 -11.96
CA ILE A 227 -8.17 -3.51 -12.28
C ILE A 227 -9.69 -3.29 -12.14
N TYR A 228 -10.12 -2.53 -11.13
CA TYR A 228 -11.54 -2.27 -10.90
C TYR A 228 -12.11 -1.13 -11.73
N SER A 229 -11.36 -0.04 -11.89
CA SER A 229 -11.80 1.18 -12.58
C SER A 229 -11.61 1.11 -14.10
N GLY A 230 -10.68 0.28 -14.58
CA GLY A 230 -10.19 0.31 -15.96
C GLY A 230 -9.16 1.43 -16.22
N ASP A 231 -8.76 2.19 -15.20
CA ASP A 231 -7.79 3.28 -15.31
C ASP A 231 -6.50 2.92 -14.56
N PHE A 232 -5.46 2.60 -15.33
CA PHE A 232 -4.13 2.28 -14.79
C PHE A 232 -3.20 3.50 -14.73
N GLY A 233 -3.68 4.71 -15.06
CA GLY A 233 -2.86 5.89 -15.30
C GLY A 233 -2.31 5.94 -16.73
N GLY A 234 -1.09 6.45 -16.91
CA GLY A 234 -0.41 6.55 -18.21
C GLY A 234 -0.39 7.94 -18.83
N GLU A 235 -1.28 8.85 -18.42
CA GLU A 235 -1.29 10.23 -18.93
C GLU A 235 -0.25 11.11 -18.23
N ASN A 236 -0.33 11.20 -16.90
CA ASN A 236 0.53 12.06 -16.08
C ASN A 236 1.36 11.25 -15.06
N HIS A 237 1.08 9.96 -14.93
CA HIS A 237 1.80 9.02 -14.07
C HIS A 237 2.13 7.77 -14.89
N PRO A 238 3.22 7.05 -14.60
CA PRO A 238 3.47 5.75 -15.20
C PRO A 238 2.33 4.78 -14.85
N PHE A 239 2.11 3.77 -15.70
CA PHE A 239 1.10 2.75 -15.42
C PHE A 239 1.34 2.09 -14.06
N SER A 240 0.29 1.93 -13.27
CA SER A 240 0.39 1.43 -11.89
C SER A 240 1.06 0.06 -11.77
N TYR A 241 0.83 -0.85 -12.73
CA TYR A 241 1.50 -2.15 -12.79
C TYR A 241 3.02 -2.03 -13.06
N ASP A 242 3.45 -1.05 -13.86
CA ASP A 242 4.86 -0.77 -14.12
C ASP A 242 5.52 -0.13 -12.90
N ARG A 243 4.84 0.80 -12.22
CA ARG A 243 5.30 1.40 -10.96
C ARG A 243 5.58 0.33 -9.92
N LEU A 244 4.64 -0.60 -9.74
CA LEU A 244 4.75 -1.73 -8.82
C LEU A 244 5.98 -2.60 -9.13
N ILE A 245 6.10 -3.11 -10.36
CA ILE A 245 7.16 -4.05 -10.72
C ILE A 245 8.53 -3.38 -10.67
N ASN A 246 8.66 -2.18 -11.24
CA ASN A 246 9.94 -1.48 -11.34
C ASN A 246 10.46 -1.07 -9.95
N THR A 247 9.57 -0.66 -9.04
CA THR A 247 9.95 -0.29 -7.68
C THR A 247 10.42 -1.50 -6.89
N ILE A 248 9.65 -2.59 -6.88
CA ILE A 248 9.98 -3.79 -6.09
C ILE A 248 11.20 -4.53 -6.66
N SER A 249 11.33 -4.63 -7.99
CA SER A 249 12.42 -5.36 -8.64
C SER A 249 13.80 -4.77 -8.42
N ARG A 250 13.91 -3.50 -8.05
CA ARG A 250 15.19 -2.84 -7.75
C ARG A 250 15.84 -3.36 -6.48
N TYR A 251 15.03 -3.73 -5.49
CA TYR A 251 15.53 -4.13 -4.17
C TYR A 251 15.35 -5.62 -3.89
N ILE A 252 14.47 -6.30 -4.61
CA ILE A 252 14.21 -7.73 -4.43
C ILE A 252 14.73 -8.50 -5.65
N SER A 253 16.00 -8.90 -5.56
CA SER A 253 16.70 -9.63 -6.63
C SER A 253 16.32 -11.12 -6.68
N ASP A 254 16.01 -11.74 -5.54
CA ASP A 254 15.56 -13.13 -5.48
C ASP A 254 14.14 -13.27 -6.05
N PRO A 255 13.94 -13.99 -7.17
CA PRO A 255 12.62 -14.14 -7.78
C PRO A 255 11.68 -15.08 -6.99
N HIS A 256 12.18 -15.80 -5.98
CA HIS A 256 11.40 -16.64 -5.07
C HIS A 256 11.05 -15.95 -3.74
N HIS A 257 11.49 -14.70 -3.56
CA HIS A 257 11.29 -13.97 -2.32
C HIS A 257 9.81 -13.87 -1.90
N ILE A 258 9.55 -13.87 -0.58
CA ILE A 258 8.18 -13.91 -0.01
C ILE A 258 7.29 -12.74 -0.47
N VAL A 259 7.88 -11.59 -0.76
CA VAL A 259 7.16 -10.41 -1.27
C VAL A 259 6.60 -10.66 -2.68
N TRP A 260 7.33 -11.39 -3.53
CA TRP A 260 6.80 -11.80 -4.84
C TRP A 260 5.67 -12.81 -4.69
N ALA A 261 5.76 -13.74 -3.72
CA ALA A 261 4.69 -14.68 -3.43
C ALA A 261 3.42 -13.96 -2.92
N PHE A 262 3.60 -12.95 -2.07
CA PHE A 262 2.54 -12.07 -1.59
C PHE A 262 1.85 -11.38 -2.75
N LEU A 263 2.59 -10.60 -3.55
CA LEU A 263 2.09 -9.87 -4.73
C LEU A 263 1.40 -10.79 -5.74
N ALA A 264 1.99 -11.95 -6.01
CA ALA A 264 1.39 -12.94 -6.91
C ALA A 264 0.03 -13.42 -6.41
N SER A 265 -0.16 -13.54 -5.10
CA SER A 265 -1.40 -14.06 -4.53
C SER A 265 -2.47 -12.97 -4.48
N THR A 266 -2.12 -11.77 -4.05
CA THR A 266 -3.04 -10.64 -3.89
C THR A 266 -3.45 -10.05 -5.24
N LEU A 267 -2.56 -9.95 -6.23
CA LEU A 267 -2.96 -9.59 -7.59
C LEU A 267 -3.91 -10.64 -8.20
N LYS A 268 -3.62 -11.92 -7.98
CA LYS A 268 -4.49 -13.01 -8.46
C LYS A 268 -5.90 -12.92 -7.86
N LEU A 269 -6.02 -12.58 -6.57
CA LEU A 269 -7.29 -12.33 -5.92
C LEU A 269 -8.13 -11.26 -6.66
N HIS A 270 -7.50 -10.16 -7.07
CA HIS A 270 -8.18 -9.09 -7.80
C HIS A 270 -8.56 -9.47 -9.23
N LEU A 271 -7.65 -10.14 -9.95
CA LEU A 271 -7.90 -10.65 -11.30
C LEU A 271 -9.07 -11.63 -11.30
N ASP A 272 -9.11 -12.56 -10.34
CA ASP A 272 -10.20 -13.53 -10.19
C ASP A 272 -11.53 -12.86 -9.87
N ASN A 273 -11.53 -11.91 -8.92
CA ASN A 273 -12.74 -11.16 -8.60
C ASN A 273 -13.29 -10.35 -9.79
N ARG A 274 -12.45 -10.03 -10.78
CA ARG A 274 -12.84 -9.37 -12.04
C ARG A 274 -13.02 -10.32 -13.21
N ASN A 275 -12.91 -11.62 -12.99
CA ASN A 275 -12.96 -12.65 -14.04
C ASN A 275 -11.96 -12.37 -15.17
N ILE A 276 -10.82 -11.76 -14.87
CA ILE A 276 -9.74 -11.54 -15.83
C ILE A 276 -8.96 -12.85 -15.99
N PRO A 277 -8.94 -13.48 -17.17
CA PRO A 277 -8.30 -14.77 -17.35
C PRO A 277 -6.80 -14.70 -17.11
N THR A 278 -6.28 -15.62 -16.29
CA THR A 278 -4.84 -15.80 -16.07
C THR A 278 -4.36 -17.14 -16.65
N PRO A 279 -3.13 -17.21 -17.19
CA PRO A 279 -2.58 -18.47 -17.68
C PRO A 279 -2.57 -19.57 -16.61
N THR A 280 -2.96 -20.79 -17.01
CA THR A 280 -2.96 -21.96 -16.11
C THR A 280 -1.63 -22.73 -16.12
N ILE A 281 -0.54 -22.04 -16.46
CA ILE A 281 0.80 -22.63 -16.57
C ILE A 281 1.51 -22.64 -15.22
N GLN A 282 2.50 -23.53 -15.08
CA GLN A 282 3.41 -23.49 -13.95
C GLN A 282 4.53 -22.48 -14.25
N TYR A 283 4.62 -21.45 -13.43
CA TYR A 283 5.72 -20.48 -13.46
C TYR A 283 6.93 -21.03 -12.70
N SER A 284 8.13 -20.66 -13.13
CA SER A 284 9.35 -21.16 -12.47
C SER A 284 9.57 -20.49 -11.10
N ASN A 285 9.09 -19.26 -10.94
CA ASN A 285 9.20 -18.46 -9.72
C ASN A 285 8.01 -17.49 -9.58
N PHE A 286 7.93 -16.81 -8.42
CA PHE A 286 6.81 -15.89 -8.14
C PHE A 286 6.91 -14.58 -8.93
N LYS A 287 8.12 -14.07 -9.15
CA LYS A 287 8.34 -12.84 -9.94
C LYS A 287 7.84 -12.97 -11.38
N GLU A 288 8.11 -14.08 -12.04
CA GLU A 288 7.59 -14.38 -13.39
C GLU A 288 6.06 -14.38 -13.44
N ARG A 289 5.41 -14.90 -12.40
CA ARG A 289 3.96 -14.88 -12.30
C ARG A 289 3.42 -13.45 -12.19
N VAL A 290 4.04 -12.62 -11.36
CA VAL A 290 3.67 -11.19 -11.22
C VAL A 290 3.88 -10.44 -12.54
N ASN A 291 5.02 -10.64 -13.21
CA ASN A 291 5.27 -10.06 -14.53
C ASN A 291 4.22 -10.50 -15.56
N SER A 292 3.86 -11.77 -15.57
CA SER A 292 2.79 -12.27 -16.44
C SER A 292 1.43 -11.64 -16.14
N TYR A 293 1.15 -11.24 -14.90
CA TYR A 293 -0.07 -10.49 -14.57
C TYR A 293 0.00 -9.07 -15.10
N ALA A 294 1.13 -8.36 -14.95
CA ALA A 294 1.29 -7.04 -15.57
C ALA A 294 1.20 -7.08 -17.10
N ASP A 295 1.72 -8.12 -17.75
CA ASP A 295 1.56 -8.34 -19.19
C ASP A 295 0.10 -8.52 -19.62
N ILE A 296 -0.76 -9.05 -18.75
CA ILE A 296 -2.20 -9.15 -19.01
C ILE A 296 -2.83 -7.76 -18.86
N LEU A 297 -2.49 -7.05 -17.77
CA LEU A 297 -3.04 -5.72 -17.48
C LEU A 297 -2.67 -4.70 -18.57
N SER A 298 -1.44 -4.73 -19.08
CA SER A 298 -1.00 -3.83 -20.16
C SER A 298 -1.77 -4.03 -21.47
N ARG A 299 -2.28 -5.24 -21.72
CA ARG A 299 -3.13 -5.54 -22.89
C ARG A 299 -4.57 -5.09 -22.71
N LEU A 300 -5.06 -4.98 -21.48
CA LEU A 300 -6.40 -4.48 -21.18
C LEU A 300 -6.50 -2.96 -21.30
N ASN A 301 -5.36 -2.27 -21.26
CA ASN A 301 -5.27 -0.82 -21.33
C ASN A 301 -5.11 -0.28 -22.78
N ASN A 302 -5.10 -1.16 -23.79
CA ASN A 302 -5.09 -0.81 -25.22
C ASN A 302 -6.48 -0.98 -25.83
#